data_AF-A0A969L537-F1
#
_entry.id   AF-A0A969L537-F1
#
_cell.length_a   1.000
_cell.length_b   1.000
_cell.length_c   1.000
_cell.angle_alpha   90.00
_cell.angle_beta   90.00
_cell.angle_gamma   90.00
#
_symmetry.space_group_name_H-M   'P 1'
#
loop_
_entity.id
_entity.type
_entity.pdbx_description
1 polymer ?
#
loop_
_entity_poly.entity_id
_entity_poly.type
_entity_poly.pdbx_seq_one_letter_code
_entity_poly.pdbx_strand_id
1 'polypeptide(L)'
;FLLGAKNGLRTLCRRAVVFLPYEANKSFRFAFSPAVAGTDISRHPLVQEADILHLHWITFGYLSVHSLDKLMQLNKPIVWTLHDMWAFTGGCHHARHCDHYQNQCGYCFYLKKPAEKDLSFRRLQRKKKFTPDVP
;
A
#
# COMPACT_ATOMS: atom_id res chain seq x y z
N PHE A 1 -5.95 17.70 4.14
CA PHE A 1 -6.54 17.98 5.46
C PHE A 1 -6.87 16.65 6.10
N LEU A 2 -6.29 16.12 7.19
CA LEU A 2 -5.46 16.59 8.29
C LEU A 2 -4.48 15.46 8.65
N LEU A 3 -3.17 15.68 8.56
CA LEU A 3 -2.21 15.12 9.52
C LEU A 3 -1.11 16.16 9.65
N GLY A 4 -1.20 16.93 10.73
CA GLY A 4 -0.34 18.06 11.02
C GLY A 4 1.13 17.72 10.93
N ALA A 5 1.85 18.57 10.20
CA ALA A 5 3.29 18.71 10.23
C ALA A 5 3.76 19.20 11.62
N LYS A 6 3.62 18.35 12.63
CA LYS A 6 4.26 18.55 13.94
C LYS A 6 5.25 17.40 14.15
N ASN A 7 6.53 17.72 13.93
CA ASN A 7 7.75 16.94 14.21
C ASN A 7 8.43 16.32 12.98
N GLY A 8 9.23 17.11 12.27
CA GLY A 8 10.10 16.66 11.16
C GLY A 8 11.03 15.48 11.52
N LEU A 9 11.40 15.32 12.79
CA LEU A 9 12.20 14.20 13.28
C LEU A 9 11.45 12.85 13.22
N ARG A 10 10.13 12.85 13.44
CA ARG A 10 9.28 11.64 13.35
C ARG A 10 9.06 11.21 11.89
N THR A 11 8.98 12.17 10.97
CA THR A 11 8.78 11.92 9.54
C THR A 11 10.03 11.30 8.89
N LEU A 12 11.23 11.76 9.29
CA LEU A 12 12.51 11.20 8.84
C LEU A 12 12.69 9.76 9.33
N CYS A 13 12.40 9.48 10.61
CA CYS A 13 12.44 8.13 11.17
C CYS A 13 11.44 7.17 10.49
N ARG A 14 10.22 7.63 10.15
CA ARG A 14 9.25 6.79 9.43
C ARG A 14 9.73 6.38 8.05
N ARG A 15 10.37 7.27 7.28
CA ARG A 15 10.94 6.92 5.96
C ARG A 15 12.04 5.87 6.09
N ALA A 16 12.93 6.03 7.08
CA ALA A 16 13.98 5.05 7.35
C ALA A 16 13.41 3.68 7.69
N VAL A 17 12.40 3.62 8.57
CA VAL A 17 11.79 2.35 9.04
C VAL A 17 10.91 1.69 7.97
N VAL A 18 10.21 2.48 7.15
CA VAL A 18 9.25 1.94 6.18
C VAL A 18 9.92 1.50 4.87
N PHE A 19 11.01 2.14 4.44
CA PHE A 19 11.63 1.85 3.13
C PHE A 19 12.95 1.07 3.23
N LEU A 20 13.89 1.50 4.08
CA LEU A 20 15.26 0.95 4.10
C LEU A 20 15.36 -0.55 4.42
N PRO A 21 14.47 -1.15 5.24
CA PRO A 21 14.53 -2.60 5.47
C PRO A 21 14.15 -3.44 4.25
N TYR A 22 13.38 -2.85 3.32
CA TYR A 22 12.76 -3.57 2.21
C TYR A 22 13.37 -3.22 0.86
N GLU A 23 13.98 -2.05 0.70
CA GLU A 23 14.57 -1.57 -0.56
C GLU A 23 15.80 -2.40 -0.97
N ALA A 24 15.80 -2.96 -2.19
CA ALA A 24 16.95 -3.70 -2.72
C ALA A 24 18.19 -2.82 -2.96
N ASN A 25 17.99 -1.63 -3.54
CA ASN A 25 19.03 -0.64 -3.77
C ASN A 25 18.43 0.78 -3.88
N LYS A 26 19.28 1.81 -3.72
CA LYS A 26 18.85 3.22 -3.73
C LYS A 26 18.20 3.67 -5.04
N SER A 27 18.48 3.01 -6.16
CA SER A 27 17.89 3.32 -7.47
C SER A 27 16.43 2.88 -7.59
N PHE A 28 15.96 2.01 -6.68
CA PHE A 28 14.56 1.58 -6.58
C PHE A 28 13.77 2.30 -5.49
N ARG A 29 14.34 3.36 -4.92
CA ARG A 29 13.67 4.16 -3.90
C ARG A 29 12.33 4.64 -4.41
N PHE A 30 11.29 4.40 -3.61
CA PHE A 30 9.90 4.78 -3.91
C PHE A 30 9.26 4.03 -5.10
N ALA A 31 9.96 3.11 -5.78
CA ALA A 31 9.35 2.24 -6.79
C ALA A 31 8.46 1.15 -6.17
N PHE A 32 8.66 0.88 -4.87
CA PHE A 32 7.87 -0.06 -4.09
C PHE A 32 7.41 0.55 -2.76
N SER A 33 6.12 0.45 -2.47
CA SER A 33 5.50 0.87 -1.21
C SER A 33 5.06 -0.35 -0.40
N PRO A 34 5.70 -0.63 0.75
CA PRO A 34 5.45 -1.86 1.51
C PRO A 34 4.15 -1.86 2.33
N ALA A 35 3.56 -0.68 2.57
CA ALA A 35 2.32 -0.50 3.36
C ALA A 35 2.29 -1.31 4.67
N VAL A 36 3.46 -1.38 5.34
CA VAL A 36 3.67 -2.05 6.62
C VAL A 36 3.15 -1.23 7.79
N ALA A 37 3.10 0.09 7.64
CA ALA A 37 2.61 1.03 8.61
C ALA A 37 1.70 2.04 7.91
N GLY A 38 0.72 2.54 8.65
CA GLY A 38 -0.26 3.52 8.19
C GLY A 38 -1.20 3.88 9.32
N THR A 39 -2.07 4.86 9.08
CA THR A 39 -3.07 5.29 10.04
C THR A 39 -4.38 4.58 9.76
N ASP A 40 -5.03 4.11 10.82
CA ASP A 40 -6.40 3.60 10.73
C ASP A 40 -7.38 4.77 10.85
N ILE A 41 -8.06 5.09 9.76
CA ILE A 41 -9.07 6.15 9.69
C ILE A 41 -10.49 5.60 9.67
N SER A 42 -10.67 4.29 9.81
CA SER A 42 -11.99 3.65 9.70
C SER A 42 -12.99 4.26 10.70
N ARG A 43 -12.55 4.65 11.89
CA ARG A 43 -13.42 5.24 12.94
C ARG A 43 -13.54 6.76 12.90
N HIS A 44 -12.92 7.43 11.92
CA HIS A 44 -12.98 8.89 11.85
C HIS A 44 -14.43 9.34 11.52
N PRO A 45 -15.01 10.35 12.20
CA PRO A 45 -16.40 10.77 11.96
C PRO A 45 -16.70 11.06 10.49
N LEU A 46 -15.83 11.84 9.82
CA LEU A 46 -15.97 12.11 8.38
C LEU A 46 -15.95 10.86 7.48
N VAL A 47 -15.28 9.78 7.89
CA VAL A 47 -15.28 8.50 7.14
C VAL A 47 -16.57 7.73 7.41
N GLN A 48 -17.08 7.78 8.64
CA GLN A 48 -18.32 7.13 9.05
C GLN A 48 -19.55 7.80 8.43
N GLU A 49 -19.54 9.13 8.35
CA GLU A 49 -20.63 9.94 7.78
C GLU A 49 -20.63 9.96 6.25
N ALA A 50 -19.49 9.70 5.60
CA ALA A 50 -19.41 9.73 4.14
C ALA A 50 -20.26 8.64 3.46
N ASP A 51 -21.00 9.04 2.42
CA ASP A 51 -21.76 8.11 1.58
C ASP A 51 -20.84 7.29 0.66
N ILE A 52 -19.75 7.89 0.18
CA ILE A 52 -18.80 7.29 -0.75
C ILE A 52 -17.37 7.61 -0.29
N LEU A 53 -16.49 6.61 -0.37
CA LEU A 53 -15.06 6.78 -0.13
C LEU A 53 -14.30 6.80 -1.46
N HIS A 54 -13.68 7.93 -1.79
CA HIS A 54 -12.85 8.06 -2.99
C HIS A 54 -11.36 7.96 -2.62
N LEU A 55 -10.73 6.85 -2.99
CA LEU A 55 -9.31 6.60 -2.74
C LEU A 55 -8.43 7.19 -3.85
N HIS A 56 -7.49 8.03 -3.45
CA HIS A 56 -6.46 8.63 -4.30
C HIS A 56 -5.10 8.41 -3.67
N TRP A 57 -4.24 7.63 -4.34
CA TRP A 57 -2.81 7.46 -4.00
C TRP A 57 -2.49 7.29 -2.50
N ILE A 58 -3.13 6.31 -1.86
CA ILE A 58 -3.14 6.06 -0.41
C ILE A 58 -1.85 5.47 0.20
N THR A 59 -0.72 5.59 -0.50
CA THR A 59 0.53 4.87 -0.19
C THR A 59 1.46 5.69 0.72
N PHE A 60 2.76 5.39 0.76
CA PHE A 60 3.77 6.14 1.55
C PHE A 60 3.49 6.28 3.06
N GLY A 61 2.77 5.32 3.65
CA GLY A 61 2.48 5.32 5.09
C GLY A 61 1.22 6.10 5.48
N TYR A 62 0.37 6.43 4.50
CA TYR A 62 -0.97 6.95 4.74
C TYR A 62 -1.88 5.82 5.23
N LEU A 63 -2.13 4.81 4.40
CA LEU A 63 -2.81 3.58 4.79
C LEU A 63 -1.84 2.38 4.74
N SER A 64 -1.99 1.48 5.70
CA SER A 64 -1.41 0.14 5.66
C SER A 64 -2.40 -0.79 4.98
N VAL A 65 -1.96 -1.98 4.53
CA VAL A 65 -2.92 -2.98 4.02
C VAL A 65 -3.93 -3.40 5.09
N HIS A 66 -3.55 -3.35 6.38
CA HIS A 66 -4.44 -3.64 7.50
C HIS A 66 -5.49 -2.55 7.73
N SER A 67 -5.10 -1.27 7.64
CA SER A 67 -6.08 -0.18 7.77
C SER A 67 -6.96 -0.05 6.54
N LEU A 68 -6.46 -0.41 5.35
CA LEU A 68 -7.27 -0.51 4.14
C LEU A 68 -8.33 -1.61 4.26
N ASP A 69 -7.96 -2.79 4.74
CA ASP A 69 -8.90 -3.90 5.00
C ASP A 69 -10.03 -3.46 5.93
N LYS A 70 -9.71 -2.81 7.06
CA LYS A 70 -10.72 -2.23 7.97
C LYS A 70 -11.63 -1.19 7.29
N LEU A 71 -11.09 -0.40 6.37
CA LEU A 71 -11.87 0.58 5.63
C LEU A 71 -12.85 -0.11 4.66
N MET A 72 -12.42 -1.19 4.01
CA MET A 72 -13.25 -2.00 3.11
C MET A 72 -14.37 -2.70 3.87
N GLN A 73 -14.12 -3.14 5.11
CA GLN A 73 -15.11 -3.75 6.00
C GLN A 73 -16.25 -2.81 6.43
N LEU A 74 -16.14 -1.50 6.16
CA LEU A 74 -17.26 -0.57 6.37
C LEU A 74 -18.41 -0.78 5.38
N ASN A 75 -18.21 -1.58 4.32
CA ASN A 75 -19.20 -1.85 3.27
C ASN A 75 -19.76 -0.58 2.61
N LYS A 76 -18.97 0.50 2.62
CA LYS A 76 -19.29 1.74 1.91
C LYS A 76 -18.87 1.62 0.44
N PRO A 77 -19.61 2.23 -0.50
CA PRO A 77 -19.16 2.36 -1.88
C PRO A 77 -17.76 3.00 -1.95
N ILE A 78 -16.85 2.35 -2.65
CA ILE A 78 -15.47 2.82 -2.83
C ILE A 78 -15.19 3.04 -4.31
N VAL A 79 -14.73 4.24 -4.63
CA VAL A 79 -14.15 4.58 -5.94
C VAL A 79 -12.64 4.67 -5.75
N TRP A 80 -11.85 4.03 -6.59
CA TRP A 80 -10.39 4.10 -6.51
C TRP A 80 -9.81 4.60 -7.84
N THR A 81 -9.22 5.80 -7.81
CA THR A 81 -8.46 6.31 -8.95
C THR A 81 -7.03 5.76 -8.92
N LEU A 82 -6.68 5.00 -9.95
CA LEU A 82 -5.38 4.35 -10.09
C LEU A 82 -4.39 5.29 -10.78
N HIS A 83 -3.50 5.90 -10.01
CA HIS A 83 -2.37 6.68 -10.55
C HIS A 83 -1.17 5.82 -10.93
N ASP A 84 -1.15 4.57 -10.47
CA ASP A 84 -0.05 3.64 -10.63
C ASP A 84 -0.53 2.20 -10.41
N MET A 85 0.40 1.24 -10.49
CA MET A 85 0.10 -0.19 -10.38
C MET A 85 0.00 -0.69 -8.92
N TRP A 86 0.09 0.19 -7.91
CA TRP A 86 0.20 -0.26 -6.53
C TRP A 86 -1.06 -0.99 -6.07
N ALA A 87 -2.24 -0.56 -6.49
CA ALA A 87 -3.51 -1.11 -6.02
C ALA A 87 -3.63 -2.62 -6.30
N PHE A 88 -3.20 -3.07 -7.49
CA PHE A 88 -3.35 -4.45 -7.96
C PHE A 88 -2.04 -5.25 -7.96
N THR A 89 -0.92 -4.69 -7.48
CA THR A 89 0.34 -5.42 -7.27
C THR A 89 0.63 -5.67 -5.79
N GLY A 90 1.65 -6.48 -5.52
CA GLY A 90 2.22 -6.68 -4.18
C GLY A 90 2.86 -5.45 -3.53
N GLY A 91 2.90 -4.31 -4.23
CA GLY A 91 3.42 -3.06 -3.70
C GLY A 91 4.24 -2.24 -4.70
N CYS A 92 4.31 -2.66 -5.95
CA CYS A 92 5.03 -1.96 -7.01
C CYS A 92 4.21 -0.77 -7.51
N HIS A 93 4.82 0.40 -7.63
CA HIS A 93 4.19 1.52 -8.34
C HIS A 93 4.24 1.31 -9.87
N HIS A 94 5.28 0.62 -10.36
CA HIS A 94 5.38 0.17 -11.74
C HIS A 94 6.04 -1.21 -11.79
N ALA A 95 5.39 -2.20 -12.41
CA ALA A 95 5.86 -3.59 -12.43
C ALA A 95 7.04 -3.83 -13.39
N ARG A 96 7.28 -2.90 -14.32
CA ARG A 96 8.31 -3.02 -15.38
C ARG A 96 8.03 -4.28 -16.22
N HIS A 97 8.99 -5.20 -16.27
CA HIS A 97 8.89 -6.46 -17.02
C HIS A 97 8.27 -7.60 -16.20
N CYS A 98 7.92 -7.38 -14.93
CA CYS A 98 7.33 -8.41 -14.08
C CYS A 98 5.82 -8.45 -14.25
N ASP A 99 5.28 -9.61 -14.61
CA ASP A 99 3.85 -9.90 -14.79
C ASP A 99 3.25 -10.73 -13.65
N HIS A 100 4.07 -11.11 -12.66
CA HIS A 100 3.66 -11.95 -11.52
C HIS A 100 2.42 -11.43 -10.77
N TYR A 101 2.13 -10.13 -10.83
CA TYR A 101 0.94 -9.56 -10.19
C TYR A 101 -0.39 -10.11 -10.75
N GLN A 102 -0.39 -10.60 -11.99
CA GLN A 102 -1.57 -11.20 -12.62
C GLN A 102 -1.97 -12.51 -11.92
N ASN A 103 -0.98 -13.32 -11.53
CA ASN A 103 -1.20 -14.61 -10.89
C ASN A 103 -0.89 -14.53 -9.39
N GLN A 104 0.40 -14.43 -9.07
CA GLN A 104 0.96 -14.45 -7.73
C GLN A 104 2.29 -13.71 -7.70
N CYS A 105 2.37 -12.60 -6.95
CA CYS A 105 3.64 -11.94 -6.67
C CYS A 105 4.61 -12.87 -5.89
N GLY A 106 5.90 -12.61 -6.02
CA GLY A 106 7.00 -13.34 -5.41
C GLY A 106 8.30 -13.02 -6.14
N TYR A 107 9.45 -13.29 -5.51
CA TYR A 107 10.78 -12.97 -6.05
C TYR A 107 10.90 -11.52 -6.56
N CYS A 108 10.32 -10.56 -5.84
CA CYS A 108 10.26 -9.18 -6.30
C CYS A 108 11.64 -8.51 -6.27
N PHE A 109 12.11 -8.07 -7.44
CA PHE A 109 13.43 -7.44 -7.61
C PHE A 109 13.55 -6.07 -6.91
N TYR A 110 12.44 -5.45 -6.51
CA TYR A 110 12.47 -4.23 -5.68
C TYR A 110 12.78 -4.53 -4.21
N LEU A 111 12.67 -5.78 -3.78
CA LEU A 111 12.86 -6.17 -2.38
C LEU A 111 14.30 -6.60 -2.09
N LYS A 112 14.79 -6.22 -0.91
CA LYS A 112 16.13 -6.58 -0.40
C LYS A 112 16.35 -8.09 -0.26
N LYS A 113 15.28 -8.84 -0.01
CA LYS A 113 15.30 -10.31 0.14
C LYS A 113 14.19 -10.93 -0.71
N PRO A 114 14.39 -11.09 -2.03
CA PRO A 114 13.43 -11.75 -2.90
C PRO A 114 13.27 -13.23 -2.52
N ALA A 115 12.04 -13.71 -2.49
CA ALA A 115 11.69 -15.10 -2.20
C ALA A 115 10.28 -15.39 -2.73
N GLU A 116 9.92 -16.67 -2.90
CA GLU A 116 8.60 -17.08 -3.36
C GLU A 116 7.46 -16.44 -2.56
N LYS A 117 7.58 -16.42 -1.22
CA LYS A 117 6.60 -15.85 -0.28
C LYS A 117 7.09 -14.55 0.38
N ASP A 118 7.75 -13.70 -0.40
CA ASP A 118 8.27 -12.42 0.08
C ASP A 118 7.17 -11.41 0.49
N LEU A 119 7.55 -10.14 0.72
CA LEU A 119 6.58 -9.11 1.07
C LEU A 119 5.56 -8.87 -0.05
N SER A 120 5.97 -8.91 -1.31
CA SER A 120 5.08 -8.65 -2.44
C SER A 120 3.98 -9.71 -2.54
N PHE A 121 4.34 -10.99 -2.36
CA PHE A 121 3.39 -12.10 -2.25
C PHE A 121 2.36 -11.83 -1.16
N ARG A 122 2.82 -11.61 0.08
CA ARG A 122 1.95 -11.43 1.25
C ARG A 122 1.01 -10.23 1.12
N ARG A 123 1.44 -9.18 0.42
CA ARG A 123 0.65 -7.97 0.21
C ARG A 123 -0.42 -8.18 -0.85
N LEU A 124 -0.09 -8.80 -1.98
CA LEU A 124 -1.09 -9.13 -3.00
C LEU A 124 -2.15 -10.07 -2.43
N GLN A 125 -1.73 -11.13 -1.73
CA GLN A 125 -2.65 -12.10 -1.10
C GLN A 125 -3.59 -11.47 -0.09
N ARG A 126 -3.16 -10.44 0.64
CA ARG A 126 -4.04 -9.71 1.55
C ARG A 126 -5.04 -8.83 0.80
N LYS A 127 -4.59 -8.12 -0.24
CA LYS A 127 -5.47 -7.25 -1.05
C LYS A 127 -6.57 -8.05 -1.74
N LYS A 128 -6.22 -9.20 -2.35
CA LYS A 128 -7.18 -10.13 -2.98
C LYS A 128 -8.33 -10.58 -2.05
N LYS A 129 -8.20 -10.46 -0.72
CA LYS A 129 -9.28 -10.81 0.22
C LYS A 129 -10.42 -9.78 0.26
N PHE A 130 -10.14 -8.54 -0.10
CA PHE A 130 -11.08 -7.42 0.04
C PHE A 130 -11.21 -6.56 -1.21
N THR A 131 -10.35 -6.74 -2.22
CA THR A 131 -10.54 -6.16 -3.54
C THR A 131 -11.09 -7.23 -4.49
N PRO A 132 -12.09 -6.92 -5.32
CA PRO A 132 -12.48 -7.81 -6.41
C PRO A 132 -11.31 -8.02 -7.38
N ASP A 133 -11.32 -9.13 -8.11
CA ASP A 133 -10.35 -9.35 -9.18
C ASP A 133 -10.47 -8.22 -10.20
N VAL A 134 -9.35 -7.56 -10.46
CA VAL A 134 -9.26 -6.51 -11.48
C VAL A 134 -9.07 -7.23 -12.81
N PRO A 135 -9.93 -7.02 -13.82
CA PRO A 135 -9.82 -7.64 -15.14
C PRO A 135 -8.47 -7.38 -15.82
#